data_AF-A0A1W9HIF6-F1
#
_entry.id   AF-A0A1W9HIF6-F1
#
_cell.length_a   1.000
_cell.length_b   1.000
_cell.length_c   1.000
_cell.angle_alpha   90.00
_cell.angle_beta   90.00
_cell.angle_gamma   90.00
#
_symmetry.space_group_name_H-M   'P 1'
#
loop_
_entity.id
_entity.type
_entity.pdbx_description
1 polymer ?
#
loop_
_entity_poly.entity_id
_entity_poly.type
_entity_poly.pdbx_seq_one_letter_code
_entity_poly.pdbx_strand_id
1 'polypeptide(L)'
;MLGRISLLISLTLIFPHALRANDGKDLAKFINIERNTQGGVVRVTLKRNNVDYSGMDLVEKFLKEIISAQNKISLLEQNLDTQDWPEEHRKKAKEAIDLLKQNDLKPILEHPALKKALHHIFQEADNEGFNFRILAVPDDSKFFEDHEILLNVLRDASGLVRLAMGNSYGAAVALYLIQTSFDMILERRIYFQNYFLYYLEKYGPEKLGLRVLEAKKIKSSIFESRIRWWEFWERSEAQVNWEKYGHNKHLDTLIAAMKQKKAEVLELNTWGNQLGFAFHDGELGNSKRIVNLVTPRSVVSQKLSHTFDFANPKKIASLRLLYFLLQIGIRLAPTPAISTVFDFFMDSLYIPQRQMEGALVGYFRDENSFDQGNKIAFQSINPFIIAEVLSK
;
A
#
# COMPACT_ATOMS: atom_id res chain seq x y z
N MET A 1 -1.23 -44.01 -18.91
CA MET A 1 -1.44 -42.87 -17.99
C MET A 1 -0.86 -41.63 -18.64
N LEU A 2 -1.63 -40.99 -19.53
CA LEU A 2 -1.23 -39.76 -20.21
C LEU A 2 -1.96 -38.60 -19.53
N GLY A 3 -1.18 -37.69 -18.95
CA GLY A 3 -1.66 -36.53 -18.22
C GLY A 3 -2.39 -35.56 -19.16
N ARG A 4 -3.59 -35.16 -18.76
CA ARG A 4 -4.36 -34.10 -19.43
C ARG A 4 -3.72 -32.76 -19.10
N ILE A 5 -3.04 -32.18 -20.09
CA ILE A 5 -2.65 -30.77 -20.07
C ILE A 5 -3.94 -29.97 -20.38
N SER A 6 -4.54 -29.37 -19.34
CA SER A 6 -5.63 -28.41 -19.53
C SER A 6 -5.05 -27.11 -20.10
N LEU A 7 -5.33 -26.86 -21.37
CA LEU A 7 -4.99 -25.63 -22.06
C LEU A 7 -5.86 -24.48 -21.49
N LEU A 8 -5.26 -23.64 -20.63
CA LEU A 8 -5.89 -22.39 -20.15
C LEU A 8 -5.83 -21.37 -21.30
N ILE A 9 -6.93 -21.24 -22.04
CA ILE A 9 -7.08 -20.18 -23.04
C ILE A 9 -7.37 -18.88 -22.29
N SER A 10 -6.39 -17.97 -22.26
CA SER A 10 -6.60 -16.60 -21.78
C SER A 10 -7.46 -15.85 -22.80
N LEU A 11 -8.78 -16.02 -22.72
CA LEU A 11 -9.73 -15.24 -23.50
C LEU A 11 -9.74 -13.82 -22.93
N THR A 12 -8.92 -12.93 -23.50
CA THR A 12 -9.08 -11.49 -23.38
C THR A 12 -10.33 -11.09 -24.17
N LEU A 13 -11.50 -11.35 -23.59
CA LEU A 13 -12.76 -10.94 -24.20
C LEU A 13 -12.85 -9.42 -24.22
N ILE A 14 -13.10 -8.92 -25.43
CA ILE A 14 -13.58 -7.57 -25.73
C ILE A 14 -14.73 -7.29 -24.77
N PHE A 15 -14.54 -6.34 -23.86
CA PHE A 15 -15.58 -5.87 -22.95
C PHE A 15 -16.86 -5.60 -23.77
N PRO A 16 -18.04 -6.08 -23.34
CA PRO A 16 -19.28 -5.73 -24.02
C PRO A 16 -19.34 -4.20 -24.14
N HIS A 17 -19.76 -3.71 -25.31
CA HIS A 17 -19.81 -2.30 -25.73
C HIS A 17 -20.69 -1.37 -24.83
N ALA A 18 -21.02 -1.78 -23.61
CA ALA A 18 -21.82 -1.06 -22.63
C ALA A 18 -21.00 -0.20 -21.63
N LEU A 19 -19.65 -0.18 -21.71
CA LEU A 19 -18.86 0.87 -21.06
C LEU A 19 -19.02 2.16 -21.89
N ARG A 20 -20.06 2.94 -21.58
CA ARG A 20 -20.21 4.32 -22.06
C ARG A 20 -18.94 5.11 -21.76
N ALA A 21 -18.68 6.12 -22.59
CA ALA A 21 -17.36 6.67 -22.88
C ALA A 21 -16.45 7.11 -21.70
N ASN A 22 -16.87 7.13 -20.44
CA ASN A 22 -16.01 7.41 -19.28
C ASN A 22 -16.16 6.44 -18.09
N ASP A 23 -17.22 5.62 -18.00
CA ASP A 23 -17.45 4.75 -16.85
C ASP A 23 -16.38 3.61 -16.86
N GLY A 24 -15.36 3.67 -16.00
CA GLY A 24 -14.42 2.55 -15.80
C GLY A 24 -13.35 2.32 -16.87
N LYS A 25 -13.15 3.23 -17.85
CA LYS A 25 -12.05 3.11 -18.83
C LYS A 25 -10.68 3.06 -18.16
N ASP A 26 -10.49 3.84 -17.09
CA ASP A 26 -9.25 3.83 -16.33
C ASP A 26 -9.08 2.58 -15.46
N LEU A 27 -10.16 1.99 -14.96
CA LEU A 27 -10.10 0.70 -14.28
C LEU A 27 -9.47 -0.37 -15.17
N ALA A 28 -9.92 -0.45 -16.44
CA ALA A 28 -9.42 -1.40 -17.41
C ALA A 28 -7.94 -1.19 -17.78
N LYS A 29 -7.35 -0.01 -17.52
CA LYS A 29 -5.90 0.20 -17.67
C LYS A 29 -5.11 -0.56 -16.61
N PHE A 30 -5.59 -0.60 -15.37
CA PHE A 30 -4.86 -1.22 -14.27
C PHE A 30 -5.25 -2.67 -14.02
N ILE A 31 -6.52 -3.02 -14.19
CA ILE A 31 -7.05 -4.30 -13.70
C ILE A 31 -7.48 -5.19 -14.86
N ASN A 32 -7.14 -6.48 -14.75
CA ASN A 32 -7.60 -7.55 -15.60
C ASN A 32 -8.49 -8.51 -14.80
N ILE A 33 -9.65 -8.85 -15.36
CA ILE A 33 -10.59 -9.79 -14.77
C ILE A 33 -10.59 -11.03 -15.66
N GLU A 34 -9.96 -12.10 -15.18
CA GLU A 34 -9.87 -13.37 -15.90
C GLU A 34 -11.12 -14.21 -15.65
N ARG A 35 -11.64 -14.83 -16.71
CA ARG A 35 -12.83 -15.68 -16.66
C ARG A 35 -12.54 -17.07 -17.18
N ASN A 36 -13.25 -18.05 -16.65
CA ASN A 36 -13.23 -19.42 -17.17
C ASN A 36 -14.14 -19.54 -18.41
N THR A 37 -14.17 -20.73 -19.01
CA THR A 37 -15.00 -21.05 -20.19
C THR A 37 -16.50 -20.94 -19.94
N GLN A 38 -16.94 -20.96 -18.69
CA GLN A 38 -18.34 -20.79 -18.27
C GLN A 38 -18.68 -19.31 -17.96
N GLY A 39 -17.72 -18.40 -18.17
CA GLY A 39 -17.86 -16.98 -17.91
C GLY A 39 -17.79 -16.57 -16.44
N GLY A 40 -17.46 -17.49 -15.53
CA GLY A 40 -17.23 -17.19 -14.11
C GLY A 40 -15.87 -16.52 -13.90
N VAL A 41 -15.78 -15.57 -12.97
CA VAL A 41 -14.52 -14.89 -12.64
C VAL A 41 -13.59 -15.82 -11.87
N VAL A 42 -12.42 -16.09 -12.44
CA VAL A 42 -11.37 -16.94 -11.83
C VAL A 42 -10.45 -16.10 -10.95
N ARG A 43 -10.01 -14.94 -11.45
CA ARG A 43 -9.10 -14.06 -10.71
C ARG A 43 -9.19 -12.63 -11.19
N VAL A 44 -8.81 -11.71 -10.30
CA VAL A 44 -8.62 -10.29 -10.58
C VAL A 44 -7.14 -9.98 -10.38
N THR A 45 -6.51 -9.42 -11.39
CA THR A 45 -5.06 -9.18 -11.43
C THR A 45 -4.73 -7.74 -11.80
N LEU A 46 -3.62 -7.24 -11.28
CA LEU A 46 -2.99 -6.01 -11.75
C LEU A 46 -2.28 -6.29 -13.07
N LYS A 47 -2.71 -5.63 -14.15
CA LYS A 47 -2.08 -5.71 -15.47
C LYS A 47 -0.61 -5.31 -15.36
N ARG A 48 0.26 -6.12 -15.96
CA ARG A 48 1.67 -5.75 -16.14
C ARG A 48 1.77 -4.48 -16.97
N ASN A 49 2.65 -3.57 -16.59
CA ASN A 49 2.94 -2.41 -17.42
C ASN A 49 3.99 -2.82 -18.45
N ASN A 50 3.80 -2.37 -19.69
CA ASN A 50 4.79 -2.58 -20.75
C ASN A 50 5.97 -1.60 -20.66
N VAL A 51 5.96 -0.69 -19.67
CA VAL A 51 7.09 0.18 -19.39
C VAL A 51 8.11 -0.66 -18.63
N ASP A 52 9.21 -0.98 -19.29
CA ASP A 52 10.41 -1.57 -18.70
C ASP A 52 11.05 -0.57 -17.72
N TYR A 53 10.41 -0.35 -16.57
CA TYR A 53 11.18 0.07 -15.41
C TYR A 53 12.04 -1.12 -15.04
N SER A 54 13.34 -1.05 -15.35
CA SER A 54 14.25 -2.04 -14.83
C SER A 54 14.12 -1.99 -13.30
N GLY A 55 14.01 -3.15 -12.63
CA GLY A 55 13.94 -3.18 -11.17
C GLY A 55 15.11 -2.42 -10.53
N MET A 56 16.24 -2.28 -11.23
CA MET A 56 17.38 -1.46 -10.82
C MET A 56 17.04 0.04 -10.74
N ASP A 57 16.33 0.60 -11.73
CA ASP A 57 16.01 2.04 -11.73
C ASP A 57 15.11 2.43 -10.55
N LEU A 58 14.14 1.57 -10.21
CA LEU A 58 13.26 1.77 -9.07
C LEU A 58 14.01 1.67 -7.74
N VAL A 59 14.88 0.67 -7.61
CA VAL A 59 15.74 0.49 -6.43
C VAL A 59 16.66 1.70 -6.26
N GLU A 60 17.32 2.14 -7.33
CA GLU A 60 18.21 3.30 -7.26
C GLU A 60 17.47 4.59 -6.90
N LYS A 61 16.30 4.82 -7.50
CA LYS A 61 15.49 6.00 -7.18
C LYS A 61 15.06 5.99 -5.71
N PHE A 62 14.57 4.84 -5.22
CA PHE A 62 14.16 4.69 -3.83
C PHE A 62 15.32 4.96 -2.86
N LEU A 63 16.50 4.37 -3.10
CA LEU A 63 17.68 4.59 -2.27
C LEU A 63 18.16 6.06 -2.30
N LYS A 64 18.14 6.70 -3.49
CA LYS A 64 18.49 8.13 -3.65
C LYS A 64 17.52 9.05 -2.89
N GLU A 65 16.23 8.71 -2.83
CA GLU A 65 15.23 9.46 -2.06
C GLU A 65 15.52 9.38 -0.55
N ILE A 66 15.91 8.22 -0.03
CA ILE A 66 16.33 8.04 1.38
C ILE A 66 17.55 8.91 1.69
N ILE A 67 18.61 8.85 0.86
CA ILE A 67 19.82 9.68 1.02
C ILE A 67 19.46 11.17 0.99
N SER A 68 18.65 11.59 0.01
CA SER A 68 18.23 12.98 -0.10
C SER A 68 17.43 13.47 1.10
N ALA A 69 16.68 12.60 1.75
CA ALA A 69 15.88 12.95 2.91
C ALA A 69 16.70 12.99 4.20
N GLN A 70 17.73 12.13 4.34
CA GLN A 70 18.70 12.23 5.42
C GLN A 70 19.34 13.62 5.46
N ASN A 71 19.73 14.16 4.30
CA ASN A 71 20.32 15.50 4.18
C ASN A 71 19.38 16.64 4.63
N LYS A 72 18.08 16.35 4.81
CA LYS A 72 17.05 17.31 5.22
C LYS A 72 16.52 17.04 6.63
N ILE A 73 17.16 16.14 7.39
CA ILE A 73 16.64 15.68 8.69
C ILE A 73 16.46 16.82 9.69
N SER A 74 17.30 17.84 9.69
CA SER A 74 17.18 19.00 10.59
C SER A 74 15.93 19.85 10.32
N LEU A 75 15.48 19.96 9.07
CA LEU A 75 14.21 20.62 8.74
C LEU A 75 13.01 19.79 9.21
N LEU A 76 13.20 18.47 9.27
CA LEU A 76 12.17 17.52 9.68
C LEU A 76 12.04 17.45 11.21
N GLU A 77 13.15 17.60 11.94
CA GLU A 77 13.23 17.66 13.41
C GLU A 77 12.37 18.79 14.00
N GLN A 78 12.37 19.97 13.37
CA GLN A 78 11.61 21.15 13.81
C GLN A 78 10.09 20.89 13.92
N ASN A 79 9.59 19.86 13.26
CA ASN A 79 8.18 19.51 13.28
C ASN A 79 7.83 18.45 14.35
N LEU A 80 8.80 17.80 14.98
CA LEU A 80 8.56 16.74 15.97
C LEU A 80 7.85 17.26 17.23
N ASP A 81 8.27 18.42 17.73
CA ASP A 81 7.69 18.98 18.96
C ASP A 81 6.24 19.47 18.76
N THR A 82 5.80 19.62 17.50
CA THR A 82 4.39 19.93 17.16
C THR A 82 3.50 18.69 17.04
N GLN A 83 4.09 17.49 17.11
CA GLN A 83 3.34 16.24 16.97
C GLN A 83 2.71 15.82 18.30
N ASP A 84 1.46 15.35 18.20
CA ASP A 84 0.66 14.79 19.29
C ASP A 84 1.08 13.33 19.59
N TRP A 85 2.38 13.11 19.80
CA TRP A 85 2.95 11.79 20.02
C TRP A 85 3.15 11.51 21.52
N PRO A 86 3.02 10.26 21.99
CA PRO A 86 3.45 9.88 23.32
C PRO A 86 4.90 10.28 23.59
N GLU A 87 5.21 10.68 24.83
CA GLU A 87 6.53 11.18 25.20
C GLU A 87 7.65 10.19 24.89
N GLU A 88 7.42 8.90 25.16
CA GLU A 88 8.38 7.83 24.87
C GLU A 88 8.70 7.73 23.37
N HIS A 89 7.70 7.90 22.49
CA HIS A 89 7.91 7.88 21.05
C HIS A 89 8.64 9.14 20.57
N ARG A 90 8.38 10.31 21.17
CA ARG A 90 9.17 11.52 20.89
C ARG A 90 10.64 11.35 21.29
N LYS A 91 10.91 10.76 22.45
CA LYS A 91 12.28 10.48 22.91
C LYS A 91 13.02 9.57 21.93
N LYS A 92 12.40 8.47 21.51
CA LYS A 92 12.97 7.55 20.50
C LYS A 92 13.16 8.21 19.13
N ALA A 93 12.25 9.08 18.72
CA ALA A 93 12.42 9.84 17.48
C ALA A 93 13.62 10.79 17.54
N LYS A 94 13.84 11.48 18.66
CA LYS A 94 15.03 12.34 18.87
C LYS A 94 16.32 11.52 18.82
N GLU A 95 16.35 10.37 19.52
CA GLU A 95 17.47 9.43 19.46
C GLU A 95 17.77 8.96 18.02
N ALA A 96 16.73 8.60 17.26
CA ALA A 96 16.87 8.19 15.87
C ALA A 96 17.45 9.31 14.98
N ILE A 97 17.03 10.55 15.20
CA ILE A 97 17.56 11.73 14.48
C ILE A 97 19.03 11.93 14.81
N ASP A 98 19.42 11.84 16.08
CA ASP A 98 20.81 12.01 16.49
C ASP A 98 21.71 10.94 15.85
N LEU A 99 21.24 9.69 15.81
CA LEU A 99 21.93 8.60 15.11
C LEU A 99 22.05 8.87 13.60
N LEU A 100 21.00 9.37 12.95
CA LEU A 100 21.03 9.72 11.52
C LEU A 100 21.94 10.90 11.21
N LYS A 101 22.14 11.84 12.15
CA LYS A 101 23.09 12.95 12.00
C LYS A 101 24.54 12.49 12.16
N GLN A 102 24.77 11.49 13.01
CA GLN A 102 26.11 10.97 13.31
C GLN A 102 26.62 9.95 12.29
N ASN A 103 25.73 9.31 11.53
CA ASN A 103 26.08 8.21 10.63
C ASN A 103 25.62 8.51 9.19
N ASP A 104 26.54 8.47 8.22
CA ASP A 104 26.19 8.57 6.80
C ASP A 104 25.54 7.27 6.31
N LEU A 105 24.31 7.34 5.76
CA LEU A 105 23.64 6.17 5.20
C LEU A 105 24.21 5.78 3.83
N LYS A 106 24.85 6.70 3.12
CA LYS A 106 25.29 6.48 1.73
C LYS A 106 26.15 5.22 1.56
N PRO A 107 27.16 4.91 2.40
CA PRO A 107 27.95 3.69 2.25
C PRO A 107 27.13 2.40 2.41
N ILE A 108 26.08 2.44 3.25
CA ILE A 108 25.17 1.30 3.47
C ILE A 108 24.25 1.15 2.26
N LEU A 109 23.63 2.25 1.82
CA LEU A 109 22.64 2.27 0.74
C LEU A 109 23.26 2.03 -0.64
N GLU A 110 24.52 2.42 -0.84
CA GLU A 110 25.24 2.17 -2.09
C GLU A 110 25.89 0.78 -2.14
N HIS A 111 25.83 0.01 -1.05
CA HIS A 111 26.48 -1.29 -0.96
C HIS A 111 25.92 -2.28 -2.02
N PRO A 112 26.79 -2.93 -2.83
CA PRO A 112 26.35 -3.80 -3.91
C PRO A 112 25.43 -4.95 -3.47
N ALA A 113 25.67 -5.53 -2.30
CA ALA A 113 24.86 -6.63 -1.78
C ALA A 113 23.42 -6.19 -1.46
N LEU A 114 23.22 -4.98 -0.93
CA LEU A 114 21.89 -4.44 -0.67
C LEU A 114 21.18 -4.16 -1.99
N LYS A 115 21.83 -3.49 -2.95
CA LYS A 115 21.25 -3.25 -4.28
C LYS A 115 20.84 -4.54 -4.96
N LYS A 116 21.69 -5.57 -4.90
CA LYS A 116 21.39 -6.90 -5.45
C LYS A 116 20.21 -7.56 -4.75
N ALA A 117 20.14 -7.49 -3.42
CA ALA A 117 19.04 -8.06 -2.64
C ALA A 117 17.70 -7.36 -2.93
N LEU A 118 17.70 -6.02 -2.97
CA LEU A 118 16.51 -5.25 -3.35
C LEU A 118 16.12 -5.54 -4.80
N HIS A 119 17.07 -5.58 -5.73
CA HIS A 119 16.78 -5.91 -7.11
C HIS A 119 16.10 -7.28 -7.25
N HIS A 120 16.59 -8.29 -6.52
CA HIS A 120 15.97 -9.61 -6.49
C HIS A 120 14.51 -9.54 -6.00
N ILE A 121 14.22 -8.81 -4.92
CA ILE A 121 12.84 -8.60 -4.44
C ILE A 121 11.96 -7.98 -5.54
N PHE A 122 12.47 -6.96 -6.24
CA PHE A 122 11.71 -6.29 -7.30
C PHE A 122 11.48 -7.20 -8.51
N GLN A 123 12.43 -8.06 -8.86
CA GLN A 123 12.26 -9.05 -9.94
C GLN A 123 11.21 -10.10 -9.58
N GLU A 124 11.25 -10.65 -8.35
CA GLU A 124 10.26 -11.64 -7.92
C GLU A 124 8.86 -11.03 -7.73
N ALA A 125 8.78 -9.72 -7.44
CA ALA A 125 7.49 -9.01 -7.37
C ALA A 125 6.70 -9.00 -8.70
N ASP A 126 7.40 -9.18 -9.82
CA ASP A 126 6.86 -9.13 -11.19
C ASP A 126 6.96 -10.47 -11.95
N ASN A 127 7.53 -11.49 -11.31
CA ASN A 127 7.61 -12.83 -11.87
C ASN A 127 6.19 -13.46 -11.96
N GLU A 128 5.86 -14.06 -13.11
CA GLU A 128 4.53 -14.65 -13.36
C GLU A 128 4.21 -15.84 -12.46
N GLY A 129 5.24 -16.51 -11.92
CA GLY A 129 5.08 -17.53 -10.90
C GLY A 129 4.61 -16.97 -9.55
N PHE A 130 4.66 -15.65 -9.36
CA PHE A 130 4.41 -15.00 -8.08
C PHE A 130 3.08 -14.27 -8.02
N ASN A 131 2.40 -14.52 -6.90
CA ASN A 131 1.04 -14.13 -6.61
C ASN A 131 0.88 -12.63 -6.20
N PHE A 132 1.90 -11.80 -6.39
CA PHE A 132 1.88 -10.42 -5.87
C PHE A 132 0.98 -9.47 -6.67
N ARG A 133 0.70 -9.79 -7.93
CA ARG A 133 -0.20 -8.99 -8.78
C ARG A 133 -1.65 -9.45 -8.70
N ILE A 134 -1.95 -10.57 -8.05
CA ILE A 134 -3.32 -11.03 -7.86
C ILE A 134 -3.96 -10.19 -6.75
N LEU A 135 -5.10 -9.59 -7.08
CA LEU A 135 -5.89 -8.75 -6.20
C LEU A 135 -7.03 -9.53 -5.55
N ALA A 136 -7.58 -10.54 -6.22
CA ALA A 136 -8.65 -11.41 -5.72
C ALA A 136 -8.73 -12.73 -6.49
N VAL A 137 -9.12 -13.81 -5.81
CA VAL A 137 -9.47 -15.13 -6.35
C VAL A 137 -10.82 -15.55 -5.77
N PRO A 138 -11.94 -15.33 -6.48
CA PRO A 138 -13.28 -15.43 -5.90
C PRO A 138 -13.70 -16.83 -5.46
N ASP A 139 -13.12 -17.88 -6.03
CA ASP A 139 -13.53 -19.27 -5.75
C ASP A 139 -12.53 -20.04 -4.88
N ASP A 140 -11.54 -19.35 -4.28
CA ASP A 140 -10.58 -19.93 -3.34
C ASP A 140 -10.45 -19.05 -2.09
N SER A 141 -10.95 -19.58 -0.96
CA SER A 141 -10.97 -18.88 0.33
C SER A 141 -9.67 -19.02 1.14
N LYS A 142 -8.68 -19.75 0.62
CA LYS A 142 -7.39 -19.97 1.28
C LYS A 142 -6.21 -19.49 0.45
N PHE A 143 -6.50 -18.85 -0.67
CA PHE A 143 -5.51 -18.52 -1.69
C PHE A 143 -4.34 -17.67 -1.17
N PHE A 144 -4.58 -16.77 -0.21
CA PHE A 144 -3.55 -15.92 0.37
C PHE A 144 -2.94 -16.48 1.67
N GLU A 145 -3.31 -17.70 2.07
CA GLU A 145 -2.72 -18.39 3.23
C GLU A 145 -1.32 -18.97 2.94
N ASP A 146 -0.95 -19.17 1.67
CA ASP A 146 0.33 -19.76 1.28
C ASP A 146 1.46 -18.73 1.31
N HIS A 147 2.21 -18.69 2.42
CA HIS A 147 3.31 -17.75 2.66
C HIS A 147 4.70 -18.33 2.32
N GLU A 148 4.81 -19.59 1.92
CA GLU A 148 6.12 -20.26 1.78
C GLU A 148 7.02 -19.57 0.74
N ILE A 149 6.43 -19.27 -0.41
CA ILE A 149 7.12 -18.57 -1.51
C ILE A 149 7.58 -17.17 -1.07
N LEU A 150 6.74 -16.48 -0.28
CA LEU A 150 7.05 -15.16 0.28
C LEU A 150 8.28 -15.19 1.19
N LEU A 151 8.30 -16.17 2.09
CA LEU A 151 9.39 -16.35 3.05
C LEU A 151 10.70 -16.72 2.35
N ASN A 152 10.64 -17.47 1.24
CA ASN A 152 11.82 -17.82 0.46
C ASN A 152 12.49 -16.59 -0.16
N VAL A 153 11.73 -15.70 -0.83
CA VAL A 153 12.29 -14.46 -1.41
C VAL A 153 12.94 -13.59 -0.34
N LEU A 154 12.27 -13.41 0.79
CA LEU A 154 12.80 -12.63 1.91
C LEU A 154 14.07 -13.26 2.50
N ARG A 155 14.09 -14.59 2.65
CA ARG A 155 15.24 -15.34 3.17
C ARG A 155 16.43 -15.22 2.22
N ASP A 156 16.22 -15.39 0.93
CA ASP A 156 17.27 -15.37 -0.08
C ASP A 156 17.88 -13.96 -0.19
N ALA A 157 17.04 -12.92 -0.23
CA ALA A 157 17.48 -11.52 -0.19
C ALA A 157 18.25 -11.19 1.09
N SER A 158 17.74 -11.64 2.25
CA SER A 158 18.41 -11.44 3.55
C SER A 158 19.76 -12.18 3.61
N GLY A 159 19.85 -13.37 3.01
CA GLY A 159 21.08 -14.16 2.92
C GLY A 159 22.20 -13.42 2.19
N LEU A 160 21.88 -12.73 1.09
CA LEU A 160 22.84 -11.90 0.34
C LEU A 160 23.47 -10.80 1.22
N VAL A 161 22.66 -10.14 2.05
CA VAL A 161 23.13 -9.08 2.95
C VAL A 161 23.90 -9.64 4.13
N ARG A 162 23.40 -10.68 4.79
CA ARG A 162 24.07 -11.28 5.96
C ARG A 162 25.46 -11.81 5.61
N LEU A 163 25.61 -12.44 4.44
CA LEU A 163 26.88 -12.97 3.98
C LEU A 163 27.90 -11.87 3.69
N ALA A 164 27.45 -10.74 3.14
CA ALA A 164 28.34 -9.66 2.71
C ALA A 164 28.65 -8.63 3.81
N MET A 165 27.70 -8.35 4.71
CA MET A 165 27.77 -7.23 5.66
C MET A 165 27.89 -7.68 7.14
N GLY A 166 27.82 -8.98 7.41
CA GLY A 166 27.95 -9.56 8.75
C GLY A 166 26.90 -9.04 9.74
N ASN A 167 27.29 -8.87 11.00
CA ASN A 167 26.44 -8.37 12.09
C ASN A 167 26.64 -6.86 12.35
N SER A 168 26.94 -6.07 11.33
CA SER A 168 27.12 -4.62 11.45
C SER A 168 25.80 -3.86 11.57
N TYR A 169 25.82 -2.62 12.07
CA TYR A 169 24.66 -1.72 11.99
C TYR A 169 24.19 -1.48 10.55
N GLY A 170 25.13 -1.47 9.60
CA GLY A 170 24.82 -1.46 8.17
C GLY A 170 23.99 -2.67 7.73
N ALA A 171 24.27 -3.86 8.26
CA ALA A 171 23.48 -5.05 8.01
C ALA A 171 22.06 -4.94 8.62
N ALA A 172 21.91 -4.36 9.81
CA ALA A 172 20.60 -4.14 10.43
C ALA A 172 19.72 -3.20 9.60
N VAL A 173 20.29 -2.08 9.12
CA VAL A 173 19.60 -1.15 8.20
C VAL A 173 19.25 -1.86 6.88
N ALA A 174 20.20 -2.59 6.29
CA ALA A 174 19.97 -3.29 5.04
C ALA A 174 18.87 -4.37 5.15
N LEU A 175 18.85 -5.15 6.23
CA LEU A 175 17.80 -6.14 6.49
C LEU A 175 16.43 -5.48 6.70
N TYR A 176 16.38 -4.34 7.39
CA TYR A 176 15.16 -3.57 7.53
C TYR A 176 14.64 -3.09 6.17
N LEU A 177 15.50 -2.55 5.31
CA LEU A 177 15.11 -2.11 3.96
C LEU A 177 14.59 -3.25 3.08
N ILE A 178 15.20 -4.44 3.19
CA ILE A 178 14.72 -5.66 2.53
C ILE A 178 13.31 -6.00 3.00
N GLN A 179 13.10 -6.07 4.32
CA GLN A 179 11.79 -6.36 4.90
C GLN A 179 10.75 -5.32 4.48
N THR A 180 11.05 -4.03 4.59
CA THR A 180 10.12 -2.97 4.20
C THR A 180 9.83 -2.98 2.70
N SER A 181 10.82 -3.26 1.85
CA SER A 181 10.59 -3.37 0.40
C SER A 181 9.65 -4.52 0.08
N PHE A 182 9.76 -5.64 0.82
CA PHE A 182 8.82 -6.73 0.71
C PHE A 182 7.42 -6.33 1.18
N ASP A 183 7.29 -5.68 2.34
CA ASP A 183 5.99 -5.18 2.84
C ASP A 183 5.34 -4.20 1.85
N MET A 184 6.14 -3.35 1.19
CA MET A 184 5.69 -2.44 0.15
C MET A 184 5.07 -3.16 -1.07
N ILE A 185 5.49 -4.39 -1.39
CA ILE A 185 4.84 -5.21 -2.43
C ILE A 185 3.44 -5.63 -2.00
N LEU A 186 3.28 -6.07 -0.75
CA LEU A 186 1.97 -6.43 -0.20
C LEU A 186 1.06 -5.20 -0.11
N GLU A 187 1.62 -4.06 0.28
CA GLU A 187 0.90 -2.78 0.27
C GLU A 187 0.42 -2.38 -1.13
N ARG A 188 1.22 -2.63 -2.19
CA ARG A 188 0.78 -2.41 -3.58
C ARG A 188 -0.51 -3.17 -3.86
N ARG A 189 -0.63 -4.44 -3.42
CA ARG A 189 -1.87 -5.22 -3.59
C ARG A 189 -3.04 -4.52 -2.90
N ILE A 190 -2.92 -4.18 -1.62
CA ILE A 190 -4.01 -3.57 -0.85
C ILE A 190 -4.42 -2.22 -1.45
N TYR A 191 -3.45 -1.44 -1.90
CA TYR A 191 -3.68 -0.19 -2.62
C TYR A 191 -4.58 -0.40 -3.85
N PHE A 192 -4.21 -1.31 -4.74
CA PHE A 192 -5.00 -1.57 -5.95
C PHE A 192 -6.30 -2.33 -5.70
N GLN A 193 -6.41 -3.07 -4.58
CA GLN A 193 -7.69 -3.58 -4.10
C GLN A 193 -8.63 -2.43 -3.70
N ASN A 194 -8.14 -1.42 -2.97
CA ASN A 194 -8.95 -0.25 -2.62
C ASN A 194 -9.29 0.61 -3.85
N TYR A 195 -8.38 0.71 -4.82
CA TYR A 195 -8.67 1.27 -6.14
C TYR A 195 -9.83 0.52 -6.81
N PHE A 196 -9.82 -0.82 -6.82
CA PHE A 196 -10.90 -1.61 -7.40
C PHE A 196 -12.22 -1.46 -6.64
N LEU A 197 -12.18 -1.47 -5.30
CA LEU A 197 -13.34 -1.29 -4.44
C LEU A 197 -14.03 0.04 -4.71
N TYR A 198 -13.29 1.12 -5.02
CA TYR A 198 -13.88 2.39 -5.42
C TYR A 198 -14.81 2.24 -6.64
N TYR A 199 -14.35 1.58 -7.71
CA TYR A 199 -15.17 1.37 -8.90
C TYR A 199 -16.35 0.45 -8.63
N LEU A 200 -16.15 -0.63 -7.87
CA LEU A 200 -17.23 -1.53 -7.46
C LEU A 200 -18.33 -0.80 -6.68
N GLU A 201 -17.94 0.14 -5.81
CA GLU A 201 -18.89 0.91 -4.99
C GLU A 201 -19.58 2.02 -5.79
N LYS A 202 -18.86 2.75 -6.64
CA LYS A 202 -19.43 3.85 -7.44
C LYS A 202 -20.38 3.36 -8.52
N TYR A 203 -20.02 2.27 -9.21
CA TYR A 203 -20.73 1.83 -10.41
C TYR A 203 -21.62 0.60 -10.22
N GLY A 204 -21.40 -0.17 -9.16
CA GLY A 204 -22.03 -1.47 -8.99
C GLY A 204 -21.40 -2.56 -9.86
N PRO A 205 -21.69 -3.83 -9.56
CA PRO A 205 -21.06 -4.98 -10.22
C PRO A 205 -21.46 -5.11 -11.70
N GLU A 206 -22.71 -4.81 -12.05
CA GLU A 206 -23.24 -5.04 -13.40
C GLU A 206 -22.52 -4.16 -14.43
N LYS A 207 -22.22 -2.90 -14.09
CA LYS A 207 -21.47 -1.98 -14.94
C LYS A 207 -20.04 -2.44 -15.21
N LEU A 208 -19.47 -3.23 -14.32
CA LEU A 208 -18.14 -3.85 -14.49
C LEU A 208 -18.21 -5.22 -15.16
N GLY A 209 -19.41 -5.63 -15.62
CA GLY A 209 -19.66 -6.94 -16.22
C GLY A 209 -19.65 -8.09 -15.21
N LEU A 210 -19.78 -7.81 -13.91
CA LEU A 210 -19.77 -8.80 -12.84
C LEU A 210 -21.21 -9.15 -12.42
N ARG A 211 -21.43 -10.40 -12.03
CA ARG A 211 -22.63 -10.78 -11.29
C ARG A 211 -22.50 -10.30 -9.85
N VAL A 212 -23.63 -10.02 -9.19
CA VAL A 212 -23.65 -9.61 -7.78
C VAL A 212 -22.90 -10.60 -6.88
N LEU A 213 -23.11 -11.90 -7.08
CA LEU A 213 -22.44 -12.94 -6.29
C LEU A 213 -20.92 -12.97 -6.55
N GLU A 214 -20.49 -12.79 -7.80
CA GLU A 214 -19.07 -12.70 -8.15
C GLU A 214 -18.41 -11.52 -7.43
N ALA A 215 -19.06 -10.35 -7.45
CA ALA A 215 -18.55 -9.16 -6.76
C ALA A 215 -18.47 -9.34 -5.24
N LYS A 216 -19.41 -10.06 -4.61
CA LYS A 216 -19.33 -10.37 -3.18
C LYS A 216 -18.15 -11.29 -2.86
N LYS A 217 -17.96 -12.36 -3.64
CA LYS A 217 -16.81 -13.27 -3.50
C LYS A 217 -15.47 -12.56 -3.77
N ILE A 218 -15.41 -11.65 -4.75
CA ILE A 218 -14.26 -10.76 -4.98
C ILE A 218 -13.98 -9.94 -3.73
N LYS A 219 -14.99 -9.27 -3.15
CA LYS A 219 -14.82 -8.53 -1.89
C LYS A 219 -14.30 -9.47 -0.80
N SER A 220 -14.82 -10.68 -0.66
CA SER A 220 -14.34 -11.64 0.35
C SER A 220 -12.89 -12.01 0.17
N SER A 221 -12.44 -12.28 -1.06
CA SER A 221 -11.02 -12.53 -1.35
C SER A 221 -10.13 -11.33 -1.07
N ILE A 222 -10.61 -10.10 -1.36
CA ILE A 222 -9.89 -8.88 -0.99
C ILE A 222 -9.69 -8.77 0.52
N PHE A 223 -10.75 -8.98 1.32
CA PHE A 223 -10.66 -8.86 2.77
C PHE A 223 -9.92 -10.03 3.42
N GLU A 224 -10.03 -11.24 2.88
CA GLU A 224 -9.28 -12.41 3.36
C GLU A 224 -7.77 -12.22 3.20
N SER A 225 -7.32 -11.62 2.09
CA SER A 225 -5.91 -11.30 1.85
C SER A 225 -5.28 -10.35 2.89
N ARG A 226 -6.09 -9.73 3.74
CA ARG A 226 -5.68 -8.78 4.79
C ARG A 226 -5.64 -9.43 6.17
N ILE A 227 -6.14 -10.66 6.31
CA ILE A 227 -6.20 -11.36 7.59
C ILE A 227 -4.81 -11.89 7.95
N ARG A 228 -4.33 -11.55 9.14
CA ARG A 228 -3.02 -11.98 9.61
C ARG A 228 -3.02 -13.49 9.87
N TRP A 229 -1.84 -14.11 9.81
CA TRP A 229 -1.73 -15.57 9.93
C TRP A 229 -2.20 -16.13 11.28
N TRP A 230 -2.14 -15.32 12.34
CA TRP A 230 -2.57 -15.71 13.68
C TRP A 230 -4.05 -15.40 13.98
N GLU A 231 -4.78 -14.76 13.07
CA GLU A 231 -6.20 -14.43 13.26
C GLU A 231 -7.10 -15.61 12.87
N PHE A 232 -6.88 -16.77 13.50
CA PHE A 232 -7.50 -18.06 13.15
C PHE A 232 -9.04 -18.00 13.10
N TRP A 233 -9.65 -17.25 14.03
CA TRP A 233 -11.10 -17.09 14.11
C TRP A 233 -11.66 -16.31 12.92
N GLU A 234 -10.97 -15.24 12.54
CA GLU A 234 -11.35 -14.38 11.41
C GLU A 234 -11.20 -15.13 10.09
N ARG A 235 -10.14 -15.95 9.94
CA ARG A 235 -9.96 -16.84 8.78
C ARG A 235 -11.08 -17.89 8.69
N SER A 236 -11.41 -18.52 9.80
CA SER A 236 -12.51 -19.51 9.85
C SER A 236 -13.84 -18.86 9.46
N GLU A 237 -14.11 -17.66 9.99
CA GLU A 237 -15.29 -16.87 9.65
C GLU A 237 -15.35 -16.53 8.15
N ALA A 238 -14.22 -16.12 7.56
CA ALA A 238 -14.14 -15.86 6.13
C ALA A 238 -14.47 -17.11 5.29
N GLN A 239 -13.94 -18.27 5.67
CA GLN A 239 -14.16 -19.53 4.96
C GLN A 239 -15.62 -19.99 5.04
N VAL A 240 -16.27 -19.89 6.21
CA VAL A 240 -17.67 -20.29 6.41
C VAL A 240 -18.64 -19.34 5.72
N ASN A 241 -18.38 -18.03 5.79
CA ASN A 241 -19.28 -16.99 5.29
C ASN A 241 -18.81 -16.35 3.98
N TRP A 242 -18.07 -17.10 3.15
CA TRP A 242 -17.36 -16.57 1.99
C TRP A 242 -18.20 -15.72 1.03
N GLU A 243 -19.46 -16.06 0.79
CA GLU A 243 -20.32 -15.28 -0.13
C GLU A 243 -20.76 -13.92 0.42
N LYS A 244 -20.61 -13.68 1.73
CA LYS A 244 -21.05 -12.45 2.41
C LYS A 244 -19.93 -11.75 3.17
N TYR A 245 -18.87 -12.47 3.53
CA TYR A 245 -17.79 -12.01 4.39
C TYR A 245 -17.23 -10.64 3.99
N GLY A 246 -16.67 -10.51 2.78
CA GLY A 246 -16.07 -9.24 2.36
C GLY A 246 -17.09 -8.15 2.05
N HIS A 247 -18.32 -8.52 1.69
CA HIS A 247 -19.40 -7.53 1.57
C HIS A 247 -19.73 -6.92 2.94
N ASN A 248 -19.84 -7.74 3.98
CA ASN A 248 -20.08 -7.30 5.35
C ASN A 248 -18.91 -6.44 5.86
N LYS A 249 -17.66 -6.90 5.70
CA LYS A 249 -16.47 -6.10 6.10
C LYS A 249 -16.38 -4.76 5.38
N HIS A 250 -16.74 -4.72 4.10
CA HIS A 250 -16.82 -3.47 3.37
C HIS A 250 -17.91 -2.56 3.93
N LEU A 251 -19.11 -3.09 4.18
CA LEU A 251 -20.21 -2.33 4.77
C LEU A 251 -19.84 -1.77 6.15
N ASP A 252 -19.20 -2.57 7.00
CA ASP A 252 -18.69 -2.14 8.31
C ASP A 252 -17.71 -0.98 8.17
N THR A 253 -16.85 -1.02 7.14
CA THR A 253 -15.92 0.08 6.80
C THR A 253 -16.68 1.36 6.45
N LEU A 254 -17.75 1.27 5.65
CA LEU A 254 -18.58 2.42 5.27
C LEU A 254 -19.30 3.02 6.49
N ILE A 255 -19.85 2.16 7.35
CA ILE A 255 -20.54 2.58 8.57
C ILE A 255 -19.56 3.26 9.53
N ALA A 256 -18.38 2.67 9.72
CA ALA A 256 -17.32 3.26 10.55
C ALA A 256 -16.88 4.64 10.02
N ALA A 257 -16.68 4.78 8.71
CA ALA A 257 -16.34 6.06 8.08
C ALA A 257 -17.39 7.14 8.33
N MET A 258 -18.68 6.79 8.21
CA MET A 258 -19.79 7.71 8.48
C MET A 258 -19.88 8.08 9.96
N LYS A 259 -19.63 7.14 10.87
CA LYS A 259 -19.56 7.40 12.31
C LYS A 259 -18.40 8.35 12.63
N GLN A 260 -17.24 8.13 12.03
CA GLN A 260 -16.05 8.95 12.22
C GLN A 260 -16.28 10.39 11.76
N LYS A 261 -16.87 10.58 10.56
CA LYS A 261 -17.25 11.90 10.04
C LYS A 261 -18.15 12.67 11.01
N LYS A 262 -19.09 11.98 11.67
CA LYS A 262 -20.00 12.60 12.66
C LYS A 262 -19.30 12.94 13.98
N ALA A 263 -18.31 12.16 14.38
CA ALA A 263 -17.58 12.39 15.62
C ALA A 263 -16.57 13.55 15.50
N GLU A 264 -15.91 13.68 14.35
CA GLU A 264 -14.78 14.60 14.15
C GLU A 264 -15.18 15.91 13.47
N VAL A 265 -16.18 16.61 14.03
CA VAL A 265 -16.73 17.86 13.43
C VAL A 265 -15.69 18.98 13.35
N LEU A 266 -14.67 18.96 14.21
CA LEU A 266 -13.67 20.03 14.35
C LEU A 266 -12.41 19.84 13.49
N GLU A 267 -12.24 18.71 12.80
CA GLU A 267 -11.06 18.48 11.95
C GLU A 267 -11.05 19.34 10.68
N LEU A 268 -12.21 19.85 10.25
CA LEU A 268 -12.36 20.77 9.14
C LEU A 268 -13.27 21.93 9.55
N ASN A 269 -12.89 23.15 9.19
CA ASN A 269 -13.74 24.34 9.36
C ASN A 269 -14.99 24.25 8.49
N THR A 270 -14.84 23.69 7.29
CA THR A 270 -15.93 23.51 6.33
C THR A 270 -15.76 22.20 5.59
N TRP A 271 -16.79 21.36 5.62
CA TRP A 271 -16.84 20.10 4.91
C TRP A 271 -17.29 20.33 3.47
N GLY A 272 -16.57 19.78 2.49
CA GLY A 272 -16.90 19.87 1.07
C GLY A 272 -17.67 18.65 0.54
N ASN A 273 -17.13 18.02 -0.50
CA ASN A 273 -17.67 16.83 -1.14
C ASN A 273 -17.01 15.54 -0.63
N GLN A 274 -17.80 14.48 -0.59
CA GLN A 274 -17.28 13.13 -0.39
C GLN A 274 -16.54 12.65 -1.64
N LEU A 275 -15.33 12.13 -1.45
CA LEU A 275 -14.45 11.63 -2.51
C LEU A 275 -14.36 10.10 -2.42
N GLY A 276 -15.24 9.41 -3.14
CA GLY A 276 -15.36 7.95 -3.04
C GLY A 276 -15.89 7.50 -1.67
N PHE A 277 -15.52 6.29 -1.25
CA PHE A 277 -16.10 5.69 -0.04
C PHE A 277 -15.34 6.02 1.26
N ALA A 278 -14.10 6.50 1.16
CA ALA A 278 -13.22 6.66 2.31
C ALA A 278 -12.75 8.10 2.58
N PHE A 279 -12.98 9.03 1.66
CA PHE A 279 -12.38 10.37 1.75
C PHE A 279 -13.40 11.49 1.64
N HIS A 280 -13.00 12.66 2.11
CA HIS A 280 -13.77 13.89 2.00
C HIS A 280 -12.82 15.07 1.82
N ASP A 281 -13.19 16.04 0.99
CA ASP A 281 -12.48 17.33 0.97
C ASP A 281 -13.12 18.34 1.92
N GLY A 282 -12.36 19.39 2.22
CA GLY A 282 -12.84 20.52 3.00
C GLY A 282 -11.73 21.52 3.27
N GLU A 283 -12.02 22.48 4.12
CA GLU A 283 -11.13 23.59 4.45
C GLU A 283 -10.69 23.51 5.90
N LEU A 284 -9.38 23.63 6.16
CA LEU A 284 -8.82 23.87 7.48
C LEU A 284 -8.02 25.17 7.44
N GLY A 285 -8.50 26.18 8.16
CA GLY A 285 -8.01 27.56 7.99
C GLY A 285 -8.23 28.02 6.55
N ASN A 286 -7.18 28.54 5.91
CA ASN A 286 -7.22 28.99 4.51
C ASN A 286 -6.71 27.91 3.53
N SER A 287 -6.58 26.66 3.96
CA SER A 287 -6.04 25.56 3.15
C SER A 287 -7.10 24.51 2.86
N LYS A 288 -7.32 24.21 1.57
CA LYS A 288 -8.12 23.06 1.14
C LYS A 288 -7.33 21.77 1.43
N ARG A 289 -7.99 20.76 1.97
CA ARG A 289 -7.41 19.47 2.34
C ARG A 289 -8.35 18.31 2.04
N ILE A 290 -7.78 17.12 2.00
CA ILE A 290 -8.51 15.85 1.94
C ILE A 290 -8.23 15.09 3.23
N VAL A 291 -9.27 14.58 3.86
CA VAL A 291 -9.21 13.75 5.07
C VAL A 291 -9.69 12.34 4.78
N ASN A 292 -9.11 11.35 5.45
CA ASN A 292 -9.54 9.96 5.41
C ASN A 292 -10.48 9.68 6.59
N LEU A 293 -11.66 9.15 6.27
CA LEU A 293 -12.73 8.82 7.22
C LEU A 293 -12.59 7.41 7.80
N VAL A 294 -11.89 6.52 7.11
CA VAL A 294 -11.72 5.12 7.51
C VAL A 294 -10.53 4.94 8.44
N THR A 295 -9.44 5.65 8.14
CA THR A 295 -8.17 5.47 8.84
C THR A 295 -7.93 6.61 9.83
N PRO A 296 -7.80 6.30 11.14
CA PRO A 296 -7.42 7.30 12.12
C PRO A 296 -5.97 7.77 11.89
N ARG A 297 -5.58 8.88 12.49
CA ARG A 297 -4.25 9.48 12.34
C ARG A 297 -3.14 8.56 12.85
N SER A 298 -3.41 7.77 13.89
CA SER A 298 -2.50 6.76 14.42
C SER A 298 -3.24 5.77 15.32
N VAL A 299 -2.55 4.75 15.85
CA VAL A 299 -3.12 3.84 16.86
C VAL A 299 -3.46 4.52 18.20
N VAL A 300 -2.90 5.71 18.48
CA VAL A 300 -3.14 6.46 19.72
C VAL A 300 -4.06 7.67 19.54
N SER A 301 -4.35 8.06 18.29
CA SER A 301 -5.17 9.24 17.98
C SER A 301 -6.28 8.88 17.02
N GLN A 302 -7.53 9.03 17.47
CA GLN A 302 -8.72 8.79 16.66
C GLN A 302 -9.02 9.93 15.67
N LYS A 303 -8.24 11.03 15.71
CA LYS A 303 -8.36 12.15 14.77
C LYS A 303 -8.29 11.68 13.33
N LEU A 304 -8.93 12.39 12.41
CA LEU A 304 -8.88 12.05 10.99
C LEU A 304 -7.46 12.19 10.43
N SER A 305 -7.07 11.26 9.55
CA SER A 305 -5.79 11.32 8.87
C SER A 305 -5.84 12.31 7.70
N HIS A 306 -4.87 13.23 7.64
CA HIS A 306 -4.74 14.16 6.53
C HIS A 306 -4.12 13.44 5.34
N THR A 307 -4.91 13.32 4.28
CA THR A 307 -4.53 12.59 3.06
C THR A 307 -3.77 13.47 2.09
N PHE A 308 -4.25 14.70 1.88
CA PHE A 308 -3.68 15.60 0.89
C PHE A 308 -3.87 17.06 1.31
N ASP A 309 -2.86 17.88 1.04
CA ASP A 309 -2.86 19.32 1.26
C ASP A 309 -2.63 20.01 -0.08
N PHE A 310 -3.65 20.72 -0.58
CA PHE A 310 -3.56 21.35 -1.90
C PHE A 310 -2.56 22.50 -1.92
N ALA A 311 -2.32 23.17 -0.79
CA ALA A 311 -1.34 24.24 -0.70
C ALA A 311 0.10 23.71 -0.65
N ASN A 312 0.30 22.52 -0.07
CA ASN A 312 1.60 21.85 -0.05
C ASN A 312 1.49 20.35 -0.40
N PRO A 313 1.42 20.01 -1.69
CA PRO A 313 1.25 18.63 -2.16
C PRO A 313 2.36 17.66 -1.74
N LYS A 314 3.55 18.17 -1.37
CA LYS A 314 4.71 17.35 -0.97
C LYS A 314 4.77 17.10 0.53
N LYS A 315 3.92 17.77 1.33
CA LYS A 315 3.96 17.72 2.79
C LYS A 315 3.81 16.29 3.33
N ILE A 316 2.79 15.57 2.85
CA ILE A 316 2.50 14.21 3.30
C ILE A 316 3.61 13.23 2.90
N ALA A 317 4.12 13.35 1.67
CA ALA A 317 5.26 12.55 1.21
C ALA A 317 6.50 12.73 2.11
N SER A 318 6.85 13.99 2.41
CA SER A 318 7.98 14.31 3.28
C SER A 318 7.80 13.80 4.71
N LEU A 319 6.59 13.87 5.28
CA LEU A 319 6.30 13.33 6.60
C LEU A 319 6.43 11.81 6.65
N ARG A 320 5.97 11.11 5.62
CA ARG A 320 6.11 9.65 5.53
C ARG A 320 7.56 9.22 5.43
N LEU A 321 8.32 9.94 4.61
CA LEU A 321 9.74 9.68 4.45
C LEU A 321 10.51 9.98 5.74
N LEU A 322 10.09 10.99 6.52
CA LEU A 322 10.61 11.21 7.87
C LEU A 322 10.32 10.00 8.76
N TYR A 323 9.08 9.54 8.86
CA TYR A 323 8.74 8.40 9.73
C TYR A 323 9.53 7.14 9.35
N PHE A 324 9.66 6.89 8.05
CA PHE A 324 10.49 5.80 7.54
C PHE A 324 11.98 5.98 7.90
N LEU A 325 12.53 7.20 7.79
CA LEU A 325 13.89 7.50 8.22
C LEU A 325 14.08 7.30 9.73
N LEU A 326 13.12 7.68 10.57
CA LEU A 326 13.20 7.45 12.01
C LEU A 326 13.30 5.96 12.32
N GLN A 327 12.56 5.12 11.60
CA GLN A 327 12.67 3.67 11.73
C GLN A 327 14.09 3.21 11.37
N ILE A 328 14.66 3.68 10.24
CA ILE A 328 16.07 3.42 9.85
C ILE A 328 17.04 3.88 10.95
N GLY A 329 16.85 5.08 11.50
CA GLY A 329 17.72 5.68 12.50
C GLY A 329 17.89 4.82 13.75
N ILE A 330 16.81 4.22 14.24
CA ILE A 330 16.88 3.30 15.39
C ILE A 330 17.73 2.05 15.09
N ARG A 331 17.82 1.60 13.83
CA ARG A 331 18.65 0.42 13.48
C ARG A 331 20.14 0.74 13.46
N LEU A 332 20.50 2.02 13.49
CA LEU A 332 21.89 2.46 13.65
C LEU A 332 22.33 2.41 15.12
N ALA A 333 21.42 2.15 16.06
CA ALA A 333 21.74 2.11 17.48
C ALA A 333 22.74 0.98 17.81
N PRO A 334 23.74 1.22 18.67
CA PRO A 334 24.75 0.24 19.01
C PRO A 334 24.23 -1.06 19.61
N THR A 335 23.14 -0.94 20.36
CA THR A 335 22.38 -2.05 20.88
C THR A 335 21.18 -2.25 19.97
N PRO A 336 20.93 -3.46 19.45
CA PRO A 336 19.74 -3.73 18.63
C PRO A 336 18.49 -3.62 19.49
N ALA A 337 18.03 -2.40 19.73
CA ALA A 337 16.73 -2.11 20.27
C ALA A 337 15.75 -2.22 19.10
N ILE A 338 15.38 -3.45 18.74
CA ILE A 338 14.22 -3.67 17.89
C ILE A 338 13.00 -3.22 18.70
N SER A 339 12.68 -1.94 18.60
CA SER A 339 11.51 -1.40 19.28
C SER A 339 10.29 -1.67 18.42
N THR A 340 9.82 -2.92 18.42
CA THR A 340 8.60 -3.36 17.74
C THR A 340 7.42 -2.42 18.00
N VAL A 341 7.33 -1.86 19.21
CA VAL A 341 6.31 -0.87 19.60
C VAL A 341 6.47 0.46 18.86
N PHE A 342 7.70 0.94 18.68
CA PHE A 342 7.97 2.19 17.96
C PHE A 342 7.73 2.01 16.46
N ASP A 343 8.14 0.87 15.91
CA ASP A 343 7.89 0.56 14.50
C ASP A 343 6.40 0.46 14.23
N PHE A 344 5.67 -0.28 15.06
CA PHE A 344 4.22 -0.37 14.99
C PHE A 344 3.55 1.01 15.06
N PHE A 345 4.02 1.87 15.97
CA PHE A 345 3.53 3.24 16.06
C PHE A 345 3.83 4.05 14.79
N MET A 346 5.07 4.01 14.28
CA MET A 346 5.47 4.71 13.06
C MET A 346 4.66 4.24 11.85
N ASP A 347 4.53 2.92 11.67
CA ASP A 347 3.75 2.31 10.60
C ASP A 347 2.28 2.76 10.66
N SER A 348 1.71 2.86 11.87
CA SER A 348 0.32 3.30 12.05
C SER A 348 0.06 4.73 11.56
N LEU A 349 1.09 5.59 11.51
CA LEU A 349 0.94 6.99 11.08
C LEU A 349 0.72 7.12 9.58
N TYR A 350 1.09 6.11 8.77
CA TYR A 350 1.07 6.27 7.32
C TYR A 350 0.75 5.04 6.49
N ILE A 351 1.05 3.81 6.92
CA ILE A 351 0.82 2.62 6.10
C ILE A 351 -0.69 2.40 5.82
N PRO A 352 -1.58 2.39 6.82
CA PRO A 352 -3.01 2.19 6.56
C PRO A 352 -3.61 3.30 5.68
N GLN A 353 -3.13 4.52 5.85
CA GLN A 353 -3.52 5.67 5.05
C GLN A 353 -3.08 5.50 3.58
N ARG A 354 -1.81 5.13 3.35
CA ARG A 354 -1.29 4.81 2.00
C ARG A 354 -2.11 3.73 1.33
N GLN A 355 -2.41 2.64 2.05
CA GLN A 355 -3.21 1.55 1.52
C GLN A 355 -4.59 2.04 1.06
N MET A 356 -5.25 2.92 1.84
CA MET A 356 -6.57 3.45 1.49
C MET A 356 -6.53 4.43 0.30
N GLU A 357 -5.43 5.13 0.08
CA GLU A 357 -5.26 6.12 -1.00
C GLU A 357 -5.45 5.56 -2.41
N GLY A 358 -5.40 4.24 -2.59
CA GLY A 358 -5.79 3.60 -3.84
C GLY A 358 -7.23 3.94 -4.25
N ALA A 359 -8.16 4.02 -3.30
CA ALA A 359 -9.54 4.45 -3.59
C ALA A 359 -9.60 5.93 -4.02
N LEU A 360 -8.76 6.79 -3.45
CA LEU A 360 -8.68 8.21 -3.84
C LEU A 360 -8.05 8.39 -5.22
N VAL A 361 -7.05 7.59 -5.57
CA VAL A 361 -6.54 7.57 -6.96
C VAL A 361 -7.61 7.05 -7.91
N GLY A 362 -8.38 6.04 -7.52
CA GLY A 362 -9.58 5.61 -8.24
C GLY A 362 -10.50 6.78 -8.56
N TYR A 363 -10.83 7.57 -7.53
CA TYR A 363 -11.63 8.78 -7.67
C TYR A 363 -11.04 9.81 -8.64
N PHE A 364 -9.78 10.19 -8.46
CA PHE A 364 -9.18 11.22 -9.31
C PHE A 364 -9.03 10.79 -10.76
N ARG A 365 -8.75 9.52 -11.02
CA ARG A 365 -8.67 8.97 -12.38
C ARG A 365 -10.05 9.01 -13.04
N ASP A 366 -11.08 8.61 -12.32
CA ASP A 366 -12.47 8.63 -12.80
C ASP A 366 -12.98 10.05 -13.10
N GLU A 367 -12.57 11.04 -12.31
CA GLU A 367 -12.87 12.45 -12.53
C GLU A 367 -11.89 13.15 -13.51
N ASN A 368 -11.07 12.40 -14.26
CA ASN A 368 -10.06 12.90 -15.20
C ASN A 368 -9.03 13.87 -14.58
N SER A 369 -8.87 13.84 -13.26
CA SER A 369 -7.93 14.65 -12.47
C SER A 369 -6.59 13.91 -12.29
N PHE A 370 -5.97 13.54 -13.41
CA PHE A 370 -4.79 12.68 -13.46
C PHE A 370 -3.60 13.20 -12.65
N ASP A 371 -3.35 14.51 -12.68
CA ASP A 371 -2.25 15.15 -11.95
C ASP A 371 -2.41 14.97 -10.43
N GLN A 372 -3.63 15.15 -9.91
CA GLN A 372 -3.94 14.92 -8.50
C GLN A 372 -3.77 13.44 -8.15
N GLY A 373 -4.27 12.53 -8.99
CA GLY A 373 -4.06 11.09 -8.80
C GLY A 373 -2.58 10.71 -8.76
N ASN A 374 -1.75 11.31 -9.62
CA ASN A 374 -0.30 11.10 -9.63
C ASN A 374 0.35 11.62 -8.34
N LYS A 375 -0.03 12.82 -7.88
CA LYS A 375 0.47 13.39 -6.62
C LYS A 375 0.15 12.50 -5.42
N ILE A 376 -1.06 11.92 -5.37
CA ILE A 376 -1.45 10.94 -4.34
C ILE A 376 -0.61 9.66 -4.43
N ALA A 377 -0.35 9.14 -5.63
CA ALA A 377 0.52 7.97 -5.77
C ALA A 377 1.97 8.28 -5.35
N PHE A 378 2.51 9.45 -5.72
CA PHE A 378 3.86 9.87 -5.33
C PHE A 378 4.05 10.00 -3.83
N GLN A 379 3.07 10.53 -3.10
CA GLN A 379 3.17 10.63 -1.65
C GLN A 379 3.12 9.27 -0.95
N SER A 380 2.81 8.18 -1.65
CA SER A 380 2.88 6.84 -1.05
C SER A 380 4.30 6.46 -0.65
N ILE A 381 5.35 7.09 -1.20
CA ILE A 381 6.77 6.71 -1.07
C ILE A 381 7.06 5.24 -1.42
N ASN A 382 6.08 4.52 -1.96
CA ASN A 382 6.16 3.12 -2.30
C ASN A 382 6.56 3.00 -3.79
N PRO A 383 7.79 2.55 -4.09
CA PRO A 383 8.26 2.47 -5.47
C PRO A 383 7.38 1.58 -6.34
N PHE A 384 6.78 0.53 -5.78
CA PHE A 384 5.89 -0.38 -6.50
C PHE A 384 4.55 0.27 -6.85
N ILE A 385 3.99 1.15 -6.00
CA ILE A 385 2.76 1.87 -6.34
C ILE A 385 3.06 2.97 -7.37
N ILE A 386 4.16 3.71 -7.15
CA ILE A 386 4.59 4.81 -8.02
C ILE A 386 4.85 4.31 -9.44
N ALA A 387 5.57 3.21 -9.60
CA ALA A 387 5.85 2.61 -10.91
C ALA A 387 4.56 2.23 -11.66
N GLU A 388 3.57 1.70 -10.94
CA GLU A 388 2.30 1.28 -11.55
C GLU A 388 1.49 2.47 -12.03
N VAL A 389 1.36 3.51 -11.20
CA VAL A 389 0.50 4.67 -11.50
C VAL A 389 1.09 5.59 -12.57
N LEU A 390 2.43 5.69 -12.66
CA LEU A 390 3.08 6.63 -13.59
C LEU A 390 3.39 6.05 -14.97
N SER A 391 3.40 4.73 -15.10
CA SER A 391 3.64 4.07 -16.39
C SER A 391 2.42 4.08 -17.31
N LYS A 392 1.29 4.65 -16.86
CA LYS A 392 -0.03 4.62 -17.52
C LYS A 392 -0.76 5.97 -17.41
#